data_AF-A0A536NSX8-F1
#
_entry.id   AF-A0A536NSX8-F1
#
_cell.length_a   1.000
_cell.length_b   1.000
_cell.length_c   1.000
_cell.angle_alpha   90.00
_cell.angle_beta   90.00
_cell.angle_gamma   90.00
#
_symmetry.space_group_name_H-M   'P 1'
#
loop_
_entity.id
_entity.type
_entity.pdbx_description
1 polymer ?
#
loop_
_entity_poly.entity_id
_entity_poly.type
_entity_poly.pdbx_seq_one_letter_code
_entity_poly.pdbx_strand_id
1 'polypeptide(L)'
;MSEEKSNRRRGDRRRGPGRRAGEGTAGHGAPSLVVCPHCDSSVPQGDFCGHCGAHLATADTSRRHAFAAMPNEPVVHFNVISTLFPHLPHRRGGPFRWAMVAGIAFVLLLVAFSLYAPATAAATALLPALYLLYLYEVEIYQDEPWILIGATMVTGAILGFALTTVVGGAAADLRLTGDTGSTLLLEGIVIPLVAQTLMLAGPATLYFARRGYREPLDGLTFGAASALGFSLASELTALWPLISGPLVGSGDPVDWALRLLRLGILVSLVNASTTALITASVWLRRYDRKRSDREREVSLPATLVVAFGVQLLLGLLTIALTGLIALVLVWTIAAIALMLYVRQVIHQALLAEGPAHEIGPDSQCPECHRIVPTMQFCPHCGAARAAAPRSTRIRKAAS
;
A
#
# COMPACT_ATOMS: atom_id res chain seq x y z
N MET A 1 -85.23 -3.27 -29.25
CA MET A 1 -84.11 -2.99 -28.32
C MET A 1 -82.85 -3.53 -28.99
N SER A 2 -82.41 -2.86 -30.04
CA SER A 2 -81.47 -1.70 -30.04
C SER A 2 -80.04 -2.24 -30.11
N GLU A 3 -79.40 -2.16 -31.27
CA GLU A 3 -78.52 -1.03 -31.68
C GLU A 3 -77.23 -1.02 -30.83
N GLU A 4 -76.00 -1.04 -31.32
CA GLU A 4 -75.43 -0.47 -32.55
C GLU A 4 -73.97 -1.00 -32.65
N LYS A 5 -73.61 -1.81 -33.65
CA LYS A 5 -72.87 -1.47 -34.88
C LYS A 5 -71.54 -0.69 -34.73
N SER A 6 -70.55 -1.24 -35.45
CA SER A 6 -69.68 -0.52 -36.42
C SER A 6 -68.23 -0.20 -36.01
N ASN A 7 -67.38 -1.18 -36.33
CA ASN A 7 -66.08 -0.97 -36.97
C ASN A 7 -66.13 0.06 -38.11
N ARG A 8 -65.46 1.22 -37.98
CA ARG A 8 -65.00 2.04 -39.12
C ARG A 8 -63.69 2.78 -38.83
N ARG A 9 -62.81 2.68 -39.83
CA ARG A 9 -61.54 3.37 -40.06
C ARG A 9 -61.63 4.90 -39.99
N ARG A 10 -60.61 5.54 -39.41
CA ARG A 10 -60.00 6.87 -39.70
C ARG A 10 -59.11 7.22 -38.50
N GLY A 11 -57.91 7.77 -38.60
CA GLY A 11 -57.17 8.34 -39.71
C GLY A 11 -55.79 8.78 -39.21
N ASP A 12 -54.93 9.01 -40.18
CA ASP A 12 -53.60 9.62 -40.13
C ASP A 12 -53.51 10.82 -39.17
N ARG A 13 -52.50 10.82 -38.28
CA ARG A 13 -52.07 12.00 -37.51
C ARG A 13 -50.55 12.15 -37.61
N ARG A 14 -50.11 12.87 -38.65
CA ARG A 14 -48.85 13.63 -38.65
C ARG A 14 -49.01 14.94 -37.86
N ARG A 15 -47.88 15.45 -37.34
CA ARG A 15 -47.57 16.71 -36.58
C ARG A 15 -47.36 16.45 -35.09
N GLY A 16 -46.21 16.71 -34.47
CA GLY A 16 -44.95 17.33 -34.90
C GLY A 16 -43.84 17.07 -33.87
N PRO A 17 -42.59 17.52 -34.08
CA PRO A 17 -41.48 17.25 -33.18
C PRO A 17 -41.61 18.08 -31.90
N GLY A 18 -41.81 17.39 -30.78
CA GLY A 18 -41.90 18.01 -29.47
C GLY A 18 -40.53 18.44 -28.94
N ARG A 19 -40.28 19.74 -28.99
CA ARG A 19 -39.41 20.54 -28.11
C ARG A 19 -38.00 20.01 -27.83
N ARG A 20 -37.04 20.52 -28.61
CA ARG A 20 -35.74 20.90 -28.07
C ARG A 20 -35.98 21.99 -27.02
N ALA A 21 -35.74 21.68 -25.76
CA ALA A 21 -35.63 22.66 -24.69
C ALA A 21 -34.15 22.79 -24.35
N GLY A 22 -33.60 24.00 -24.48
CA GLY A 22 -32.27 24.34 -23.96
C GLY A 22 -31.21 24.68 -25.00
N GLU A 23 -31.54 25.50 -26.00
CA GLU A 23 -30.52 26.29 -26.71
C GLU A 23 -30.44 27.64 -25.98
N GLY A 24 -29.47 27.74 -25.06
CA GLY A 24 -29.25 28.90 -24.22
C GLY A 24 -28.03 28.71 -23.32
N THR A 25 -26.98 29.48 -23.61
CA THR A 25 -25.63 29.53 -23.00
C THR A 25 -24.61 28.49 -23.51
N ALA A 26 -24.06 28.77 -24.69
CA ALA A 26 -22.73 28.29 -25.05
C ALA A 26 -21.67 29.00 -24.18
N GLY A 27 -20.78 28.22 -23.58
CA GLY A 27 -19.61 28.65 -22.80
C GLY A 27 -19.60 27.98 -21.42
N HIS A 28 -19.14 26.75 -21.24
CA HIS A 28 -17.84 26.19 -21.63
C HIS A 28 -18.02 24.78 -22.21
N GLY A 29 -17.31 24.47 -23.31
CA GLY A 29 -17.55 23.30 -24.15
C GLY A 29 -17.57 21.97 -23.38
N ALA A 30 -18.64 21.20 -23.56
CA ALA A 30 -18.66 19.81 -23.14
C ALA A 30 -17.45 19.09 -23.77
N PRO A 31 -16.66 18.35 -22.99
CA PRO A 31 -15.45 17.72 -23.50
C PRO A 31 -15.81 16.76 -24.64
N SER A 32 -15.03 16.76 -25.71
CA SER A 32 -15.14 15.78 -26.79
C SER A 32 -15.04 14.38 -26.19
N LEU A 33 -16.04 13.54 -26.45
CA LEU A 33 -16.07 12.16 -25.96
C LEU A 33 -15.45 11.24 -27.00
N VAL A 34 -14.63 10.30 -26.54
CA VAL A 34 -14.05 9.21 -27.32
C VAL A 34 -14.45 7.87 -26.68
N VAL A 35 -14.61 6.83 -27.49
CA VAL A 35 -14.88 5.48 -26.98
C VAL A 35 -13.56 4.81 -26.67
N CYS A 36 -13.41 4.30 -25.45
CA CYS A 36 -12.20 3.56 -25.07
C CYS A 36 -12.16 2.20 -25.78
N PRO A 37 -11.07 1.84 -26.49
CA PRO A 37 -10.97 0.58 -27.24
C PRO A 37 -10.90 -0.68 -26.37
N HIS A 38 -10.81 -0.53 -25.04
CA HIS A 38 -10.64 -1.64 -24.11
C HIS A 38 -11.88 -1.90 -23.23
N CYS A 39 -12.59 -0.85 -22.80
CA CYS A 39 -13.77 -1.00 -21.95
C CYS A 39 -15.05 -0.47 -22.59
N ASP A 40 -14.99 -0.04 -23.86
CA ASP A 40 -16.11 0.46 -24.66
C ASP A 40 -16.91 1.64 -24.05
N SER A 41 -16.41 2.22 -22.96
CA SER A 41 -17.04 3.36 -22.29
C SER A 41 -16.73 4.66 -23.03
N SER A 42 -17.73 5.53 -23.18
CA SER A 42 -17.53 6.91 -23.63
C SER A 42 -16.87 7.75 -22.53
N VAL A 43 -15.69 8.29 -22.82
CA VAL A 43 -14.90 9.09 -21.88
C VAL A 43 -14.42 10.39 -22.54
N PRO A 44 -14.19 11.47 -21.78
CA PRO A 44 -13.53 12.68 -22.26
C PRO A 44 -12.20 12.35 -22.94
N GLN A 45 -11.92 13.08 -24.02
CA GLN A 45 -10.64 12.99 -24.70
C GLN A 45 -9.50 13.31 -23.73
N GLY A 46 -8.48 12.46 -23.73
CA GLY A 46 -7.31 12.56 -22.87
C GLY A 46 -6.28 11.49 -23.25
N ASP A 47 -5.17 11.46 -22.52
CA ASP A 47 -4.11 10.47 -22.72
C ASP A 47 -4.51 9.11 -22.11
N PHE A 48 -5.32 9.13 -21.05
CA PHE A 48 -5.80 7.95 -20.33
C PHE A 48 -7.33 7.88 -20.29
N CYS A 49 -7.85 6.65 -20.28
CA CYS A 49 -9.26 6.40 -20.07
C CYS A 49 -9.62 6.70 -18.61
N GLY A 50 -10.51 7.66 -18.38
CA GLY A 50 -10.95 7.96 -17.01
C GLY A 50 -11.75 6.83 -16.34
N HIS A 51 -12.23 5.84 -17.09
CA HIS A 51 -13.00 4.71 -16.59
C HIS A 51 -12.13 3.50 -16.21
N CYS A 52 -11.39 2.92 -17.18
CA CYS A 52 -10.56 1.73 -16.95
C CYS A 52 -9.07 2.03 -16.71
N GLY A 53 -8.64 3.28 -16.90
CA GLY A 53 -7.25 3.70 -16.68
C GLY A 53 -6.28 3.33 -17.80
N ALA A 54 -6.71 2.66 -18.88
CA ALA A 54 -5.87 2.30 -20.02
C ALA A 54 -5.39 3.55 -20.80
N HIS A 55 -4.23 3.47 -21.43
CA HIS A 55 -3.71 4.55 -22.27
C HIS A 55 -4.49 4.59 -23.59
N LEU A 56 -5.16 5.72 -23.88
CA LEU A 56 -6.12 5.81 -24.99
C LEU A 56 -5.43 5.79 -26.35
N ALA A 57 -4.25 6.39 -26.48
CA ALA A 57 -3.54 6.47 -27.77
C ALA A 57 -2.91 5.14 -28.21
N THR A 58 -2.53 4.28 -27.26
CA THR A 58 -1.86 3.00 -27.54
C THR A 58 -2.73 1.78 -27.26
N ALA A 59 -3.92 1.98 -26.66
CA ALA A 59 -4.77 0.92 -26.13
C ALA A 59 -4.06 -0.01 -25.10
N ASP A 60 -2.97 0.46 -24.47
CA ASP A 60 -2.24 -0.32 -23.47
C ASP A 60 -3.00 -0.32 -22.13
N THR A 61 -3.48 -1.50 -21.75
CA THR A 61 -4.26 -1.75 -20.54
C THR A 61 -3.37 -1.93 -19.33
N SER A 62 -2.15 -2.44 -19.55
CA SER A 62 -1.18 -2.72 -18.51
C SER A 62 -0.45 -1.45 -18.08
N ARG A 63 -0.31 -0.47 -19.00
CA ARG A 63 0.29 0.86 -18.78
C ARG A 63 1.50 0.82 -17.85
N ARG A 64 2.40 -0.16 -18.08
CA ARG A 64 3.56 -0.43 -17.20
C ARG A 64 4.53 0.74 -17.11
N HIS A 65 4.45 1.67 -18.05
CA HIS A 65 5.21 2.91 -18.09
C HIS A 65 4.64 4.02 -17.17
N ALA A 66 3.39 3.89 -16.71
CA ALA A 66 2.70 4.89 -15.90
C ALA A 66 1.98 4.24 -14.71
N PHE A 67 2.64 4.24 -13.55
CA PHE A 67 2.10 3.66 -12.32
C PHE A 67 0.75 4.30 -11.93
N ALA A 68 -0.18 3.46 -11.44
CA ALA A 68 -1.58 3.86 -11.24
C ALA A 68 -1.75 4.94 -10.17
N ALA A 69 -0.98 4.88 -9.08
CA ALA A 69 -1.01 5.92 -8.06
C ALA A 69 -0.21 7.16 -8.48
N MET A 70 0.86 6.97 -9.25
CA MET A 70 1.86 8.00 -9.52
C MET A 70 2.36 7.90 -10.98
N PRO A 71 1.67 8.55 -11.93
CA PRO A 71 1.86 8.27 -13.36
C PRO A 71 3.20 8.73 -13.96
N ASN A 72 3.96 9.55 -13.24
CA ASN A 72 5.30 10.00 -13.64
C ASN A 72 6.39 8.95 -13.39
N GLU A 73 6.08 7.87 -12.67
CA GLU A 73 7.02 6.77 -12.41
C GLU A 73 6.55 5.49 -13.12
N PRO A 74 7.45 4.68 -13.70
CA PRO A 74 7.09 3.38 -14.23
C PRO A 74 6.80 2.40 -13.09
N VAL A 75 6.06 1.32 -13.39
CA VAL A 75 5.66 0.33 -12.38
C VAL A 75 6.86 -0.41 -11.79
N VAL A 76 7.91 -0.65 -12.60
CA VAL A 76 9.17 -1.25 -12.15
C VAL A 76 10.17 -0.14 -11.83
N HIS A 77 9.92 0.58 -10.74
CA HIS A 77 10.84 1.58 -10.20
C HIS A 77 10.96 1.44 -8.69
N PHE A 78 12.19 1.35 -8.19
CA PHE A 78 12.43 1.25 -6.76
C PHE A 78 12.33 2.64 -6.12
N ASN A 79 11.24 2.87 -5.38
CA ASN A 79 11.06 4.04 -4.56
C ASN A 79 10.25 3.64 -3.32
N VAL A 80 10.89 3.73 -2.14
CA VAL A 80 10.30 3.34 -0.86
C VAL A 80 9.08 4.20 -0.55
N ILE A 81 9.14 5.50 -0.87
CA ILE A 81 8.11 6.45 -0.47
C ILE A 81 6.85 6.27 -1.30
N SER A 82 6.97 6.24 -2.63
CA SER A 82 5.81 6.06 -3.51
C SER A 82 5.13 4.69 -3.35
N THR A 83 5.88 3.68 -2.89
CA THR A 83 5.38 2.31 -2.73
C THR A 83 4.72 2.10 -1.38
N LEU A 84 5.36 2.57 -0.29
CA LEU A 84 4.87 2.37 1.08
C LEU A 84 3.84 3.43 1.50
N PHE A 85 3.83 4.59 0.83
CA PHE A 85 2.93 5.72 1.07
C PHE A 85 2.08 6.03 -0.18
N PRO A 86 1.19 5.11 -0.60
CA PRO A 86 0.46 5.24 -1.87
C PRO A 86 -0.52 6.42 -1.91
N HIS A 87 -0.91 6.96 -0.75
CA HIS A 87 -1.82 8.11 -0.67
C HIS A 87 -1.11 9.47 -0.68
N LEU A 88 0.22 9.51 -0.68
CA LEU A 88 0.97 10.76 -0.58
C LEU A 88 1.00 11.47 -1.96
N PRO A 89 0.45 12.69 -2.09
CA PRO A 89 0.54 13.44 -3.34
C PRO A 89 2.00 13.74 -3.70
N HIS A 90 2.37 13.67 -4.99
CA HIS A 90 3.77 13.82 -5.42
C HIS A 90 4.48 15.06 -4.86
N ARG A 91 3.78 16.20 -4.79
CA ARG A 91 4.34 17.47 -4.31
C ARG A 91 4.70 17.45 -2.81
N ARG A 92 4.08 16.56 -2.02
CA ARG A 92 4.39 16.35 -0.60
C ARG A 92 5.41 15.23 -0.36
N GLY A 93 5.89 14.56 -1.42
CA GLY A 93 6.96 13.57 -1.31
C GLY A 93 8.32 14.14 -0.91
N GLY A 94 8.58 15.42 -1.20
CA GLY A 94 9.84 16.11 -0.88
C GLY A 94 10.18 16.11 0.62
N PRO A 95 9.28 16.61 1.50
CA PRO A 95 9.47 16.56 2.95
C PRO A 95 9.74 15.15 3.50
N PHE A 96 9.03 14.12 3.04
CA PHE A 96 9.25 12.73 3.48
C PHE A 96 10.63 12.20 3.06
N ARG A 97 11.09 12.54 1.85
CA ARG A 97 12.46 12.21 1.41
C ARG A 97 13.50 12.85 2.32
N TRP A 98 13.33 14.13 2.64
CA TRP A 98 14.22 14.83 3.56
C TRP A 98 14.16 14.28 4.98
N ALA A 99 12.99 13.90 5.48
CA ALA A 99 12.84 13.27 6.80
C ALA A 99 13.56 11.91 6.84
N MET A 100 13.45 11.10 5.78
CA MET A 100 14.17 9.82 5.68
C MET A 100 15.69 10.03 5.62
N VAL A 101 16.18 10.97 4.79
CA VAL A 101 17.60 11.31 4.71
C VAL A 101 18.12 11.84 6.04
N ALA A 102 17.37 12.73 6.70
CA ALA A 102 17.73 13.29 7.99
C ALA A 102 17.77 12.22 9.09
N GLY A 103 16.80 11.28 9.09
CA GLY A 103 16.78 10.16 10.03
C GLY A 103 17.97 9.21 9.83
N ILE A 104 18.31 8.87 8.58
CA ILE A 104 19.51 8.06 8.28
C ILE A 104 20.78 8.81 8.73
N ALA A 105 20.89 10.10 8.40
CA ALA A 105 22.03 10.91 8.80
C ALA A 105 22.16 11.01 10.33
N PHE A 106 21.03 11.11 11.04
CA PHE A 106 20.99 11.12 12.50
C PHE A 106 21.49 9.79 13.09
N VAL A 107 21.06 8.64 12.55
CA VAL A 107 21.57 7.33 12.98
C VAL A 107 23.08 7.21 12.74
N LEU A 108 23.56 7.61 11.55
CA LEU A 108 24.99 7.58 11.22
C LEU A 108 25.81 8.52 12.11
N LEU A 109 25.26 9.67 12.48
CA LEU A 109 25.88 10.59 13.43
C LEU A 109 26.04 9.94 14.81
N LEU A 110 25.01 9.26 15.31
CA LEU A 110 25.08 8.53 16.58
C LEU A 110 26.13 7.41 16.53
N VAL A 111 26.21 6.67 15.42
CA VAL A 111 27.26 5.65 15.19
C VAL A 111 28.65 6.27 15.19
N ALA A 112 28.83 7.43 14.56
CA ALA A 112 30.12 8.14 14.53
C ALA A 112 30.58 8.59 15.93
N PHE A 113 29.64 8.92 16.83
CA PHE A 113 29.92 9.19 18.23
C PHE A 113 29.99 7.94 19.12
N SER A 114 29.93 6.74 18.53
CA SER A 114 29.91 5.44 19.25
C SER A 114 28.75 5.29 20.23
N LEU A 115 27.66 6.02 20.00
CA LEU A 115 26.42 5.98 20.78
C LEU A 115 25.50 4.88 20.24
N TYR A 116 25.92 3.62 20.33
CA TYR A 116 25.23 2.49 19.67
C TYR A 116 23.85 2.18 20.27
N ALA A 117 23.65 2.39 21.57
CA ALA A 117 22.36 2.21 22.23
C ALA A 117 21.27 3.14 21.65
N PRO A 118 21.44 4.49 21.66
CA PRO A 118 20.45 5.37 21.04
C PRO A 118 20.44 5.26 19.51
N ALA A 119 21.57 4.91 18.85
CA ALA A 119 21.57 4.65 17.41
C ALA A 119 20.64 3.48 17.04
N THR A 120 20.63 2.43 17.88
CA THR A 120 19.73 1.29 17.73
C THR A 120 18.27 1.73 17.86
N ALA A 121 17.91 2.42 18.94
CA ALA A 121 16.54 2.90 19.14
C ALA A 121 16.09 3.84 18.01
N ALA A 122 16.96 4.72 17.53
CA ALA A 122 16.66 5.63 16.42
C ALA A 122 16.47 4.87 15.09
N ALA A 123 17.30 3.86 14.82
CA ALA A 123 17.22 3.07 13.59
C ALA A 123 15.93 2.24 13.51
N THR A 124 15.56 1.57 14.61
CA THR A 124 14.33 0.75 14.67
C THR A 124 13.07 1.63 14.66
N ALA A 125 13.12 2.84 15.24
CA ALA A 125 12.01 3.77 15.23
C ALA A 125 11.85 4.54 13.90
N LEU A 126 12.87 4.59 13.04
CA LEU A 126 12.88 5.43 11.84
C LEU A 126 11.68 5.18 10.91
N LEU A 127 11.50 3.93 10.44
CA LEU A 127 10.39 3.59 9.54
C LEU A 127 9.02 3.68 10.22
N PRO A 128 8.81 3.14 11.44
CA PRO A 128 7.57 3.33 12.19
C PRO A 128 7.19 4.80 12.40
N ALA A 129 8.16 5.66 12.75
CA ALA A 129 7.93 7.09 12.96
C ALA A 129 7.58 7.82 11.66
N LEU A 130 8.29 7.51 10.56
CA LEU A 130 7.93 8.03 9.23
C LEU A 130 6.53 7.58 8.81
N TYR A 131 6.16 6.35 9.15
CA TYR A 131 4.82 5.84 8.88
C TYR A 131 3.74 6.56 9.68
N LEU A 132 3.98 6.80 10.98
CA LEU A 132 3.09 7.61 11.81
C LEU A 132 2.96 9.06 11.30
N LEU A 133 4.07 9.66 10.84
CA LEU A 133 4.04 10.98 10.21
C LEU A 133 3.23 10.98 8.91
N TYR A 134 3.35 9.93 8.09
CA TYR A 134 2.54 9.74 6.89
C TYR A 134 1.05 9.65 7.23
N LEU A 135 0.70 8.84 8.23
CA LEU A 135 -0.68 8.73 8.68
C LEU A 135 -1.18 10.09 9.15
N TYR A 136 -0.45 10.77 10.02
CA TYR A 136 -0.80 12.11 10.47
C TYR A 136 -1.05 13.05 9.30
N GLU A 137 -0.15 13.13 8.32
CA GLU A 137 -0.28 14.04 7.16
C GLU A 137 -1.45 13.69 6.23
N VAL A 138 -1.72 12.40 6.01
CA VAL A 138 -2.84 11.94 5.16
C VAL A 138 -4.18 12.08 5.88
N GLU A 139 -4.18 11.99 7.21
CA GLU A 139 -5.36 11.78 8.05
C GLU A 139 -5.83 13.02 8.81
N ILE A 140 -5.00 14.07 8.91
CA ILE A 140 -5.33 15.36 9.54
C ILE A 140 -6.57 16.07 8.93
N TYR A 141 -7.19 15.47 7.92
CA TYR A 141 -8.36 16.00 7.22
C TYR A 141 -9.64 15.15 7.32
N GLN A 142 -9.75 14.09 8.15
CA GLN A 142 -11.06 13.48 8.55
C GLN A 142 -11.07 12.82 9.95
N ASP A 143 -12.23 12.85 10.61
CA ASP A 143 -12.44 12.71 12.06
C ASP A 143 -12.29 11.31 12.70
N GLU A 144 -11.92 10.24 11.99
CA GLU A 144 -11.98 8.89 12.60
C GLU A 144 -11.09 7.73 12.12
N PRO A 145 -10.02 7.86 11.29
CA PRO A 145 -9.22 6.70 10.92
C PRO A 145 -7.88 6.54 11.69
N TRP A 146 -7.32 7.57 12.33
CA TRP A 146 -5.99 7.47 12.99
C TRP A 146 -6.00 6.58 14.22
N ILE A 147 -7.11 6.55 14.96
CA ILE A 147 -7.27 5.67 16.11
C ILE A 147 -7.28 4.21 15.65
N LEU A 148 -7.86 3.91 14.49
CA LEU A 148 -7.94 2.56 13.96
C LEU A 148 -6.58 2.08 13.43
N ILE A 149 -5.89 2.92 12.67
CA ILE A 149 -4.54 2.58 12.16
C ILE A 149 -3.53 2.55 13.30
N GLY A 150 -3.62 3.49 14.24
CA GLY A 150 -2.86 3.47 15.49
C GLY A 150 -3.15 2.20 16.30
N ALA A 151 -4.40 1.77 16.40
CA ALA A 151 -4.76 0.53 17.08
C ALA A 151 -4.19 -0.71 16.38
N THR A 152 -4.12 -0.77 15.04
CA THR A 152 -3.47 -1.91 14.36
C THR A 152 -1.98 -1.93 14.62
N MET A 153 -1.32 -0.76 14.61
CA MET A 153 0.09 -0.63 14.94
C MET A 153 0.37 -1.04 16.40
N VAL A 154 -0.45 -0.58 17.35
CA VAL A 154 -0.37 -0.96 18.77
C VAL A 154 -0.62 -2.45 18.95
N THR A 155 -1.58 -3.04 18.25
CA THR A 155 -1.84 -4.49 18.28
C THR A 155 -0.60 -5.25 17.81
N GLY A 156 0.00 -4.83 16.69
CA GLY A 156 1.26 -5.38 16.20
C GLY A 156 2.37 -5.27 17.25
N ALA A 157 2.53 -4.11 17.88
CA ALA A 157 3.53 -3.87 18.91
C ALA A 157 3.35 -4.78 20.15
N ILE A 158 2.12 -4.93 20.64
CA ILE A 158 1.81 -5.82 21.77
C ILE A 158 2.17 -7.27 21.42
N LEU A 159 1.82 -7.74 20.22
CA LEU A 159 2.13 -9.10 19.78
C LEU A 159 3.61 -9.31 19.53
N GLY A 160 4.33 -8.30 19.02
CA GLY A 160 5.77 -8.33 18.83
C GLY A 160 6.52 -8.44 20.16
N PHE A 161 6.13 -7.61 21.13
CA PHE A 161 6.63 -7.70 22.50
C PHE A 161 6.36 -9.08 23.13
N ALA A 162 5.12 -9.58 23.02
CA ALA A 162 4.74 -10.88 23.57
C ALA A 162 5.52 -12.03 22.92
N LEU A 163 5.69 -12.05 21.59
CA LEU A 163 6.45 -13.10 20.93
C LEU A 163 7.92 -13.08 21.37
N THR A 164 8.56 -11.90 21.36
CA THR A 164 9.99 -11.78 21.68
C THR A 164 10.28 -12.15 23.13
N THR A 165 9.39 -11.79 24.07
CA THR A 165 9.55 -12.16 25.49
C THR A 165 9.39 -13.67 25.71
N VAL A 166 8.42 -14.31 25.05
CA VAL A 166 8.18 -15.76 25.17
C VAL A 166 9.29 -16.58 24.54
N VAL A 167 9.76 -16.20 23.35
CA VAL A 167 10.72 -17.01 22.58
C VAL A 167 12.17 -16.65 22.88
N GLY A 168 12.45 -15.44 23.38
CA GLY A 168 13.81 -14.94 23.59
C GLY A 168 14.67 -15.82 24.50
N GLY A 169 14.09 -16.34 25.59
CA GLY A 169 14.79 -17.24 26.51
C GLY A 169 15.14 -18.59 25.87
N ALA A 170 14.18 -19.20 25.17
CA ALA A 170 14.38 -20.47 24.47
C ALA A 170 15.42 -20.33 23.35
N ALA A 171 15.37 -19.25 22.55
CA ALA A 171 16.35 -18.98 21.51
C ALA A 171 17.76 -18.80 22.08
N ALA A 172 17.90 -18.08 23.20
CA ALA A 172 19.19 -17.91 23.86
C ALA A 172 19.77 -19.25 24.37
N ASP A 173 18.95 -20.09 24.98
CA ASP A 173 19.37 -21.40 25.49
C ASP A 173 19.82 -22.36 24.38
N LEU A 174 19.10 -22.39 23.26
CA LEU A 174 19.49 -23.18 22.08
C LEU A 174 20.83 -22.74 21.49
N ARG A 175 21.09 -21.43 21.45
CA ARG A 175 22.39 -20.91 21.00
C ARG A 175 23.54 -21.29 21.95
N LEU A 176 23.28 -21.36 23.25
CA LEU A 176 24.27 -21.76 24.25
C LEU A 176 24.58 -23.26 24.20
N THR A 177 23.56 -24.08 23.99
CA THR A 177 23.71 -25.55 23.87
C THR A 177 24.32 -25.99 22.54
N GLY A 178 24.27 -25.13 21.52
CA GLY A 178 24.83 -25.42 20.19
C GLY A 178 24.02 -26.41 19.37
N ASP A 179 22.78 -26.71 19.78
CA ASP A 179 21.88 -27.60 19.03
C ASP A 179 21.42 -26.92 17.74
N THR A 180 22.09 -27.28 16.66
CA THR A 180 21.86 -26.69 15.33
C THR A 180 20.48 -27.08 14.78
N GLY A 181 19.98 -28.28 15.12
CA GLY A 181 18.70 -28.77 14.60
C GLY A 181 17.51 -28.01 15.17
N SER A 182 17.47 -27.86 16.50
CA SER A 182 16.42 -27.08 17.16
C SER A 182 16.56 -25.58 16.92
N THR A 183 17.78 -25.04 16.79
CA THR A 183 18.00 -23.64 16.41
C THR A 183 17.44 -23.37 15.01
N LEU A 184 17.72 -24.26 14.05
CA LEU A 184 17.19 -24.14 12.68
C LEU A 184 15.66 -24.22 12.66
N LEU A 185 15.07 -25.13 13.43
CA LEU A 185 13.62 -25.28 13.52
C LEU A 185 12.98 -24.06 14.18
N LEU A 186 13.49 -23.61 15.33
CA LEU A 186 12.90 -22.52 16.09
C LEU A 186 13.14 -21.17 15.40
N GLU A 187 14.40 -20.78 15.19
CA GLU A 187 14.74 -19.45 14.66
C GLU A 187 14.57 -19.34 13.14
N GLY A 188 14.79 -20.42 12.41
CA GLY A 188 14.75 -20.42 10.95
C GLY A 188 13.34 -20.60 10.38
N ILE A 189 12.47 -21.32 11.10
CA ILE A 189 11.15 -21.73 10.60
C ILE A 189 10.03 -21.21 11.50
N VAL A 190 10.01 -21.60 12.78
CA VAL A 190 8.88 -21.31 13.66
C VAL A 190 8.73 -19.80 13.90
N ILE A 191 9.80 -19.10 14.29
CA ILE A 191 9.74 -17.66 14.58
C ILE A 191 9.26 -16.85 13.38
N PRO A 192 9.83 -16.96 12.16
CA PRO A 192 9.36 -16.18 11.00
C PRO A 192 7.90 -16.45 10.64
N LEU A 193 7.44 -17.70 10.70
CA LEU A 193 6.05 -18.06 10.39
C LEU A 193 5.07 -17.52 11.45
N VAL A 194 5.41 -17.66 12.73
CA VAL A 194 4.59 -17.15 13.83
C VAL A 194 4.58 -15.62 13.82
N ALA A 195 5.73 -14.97 13.59
CA ALA A 195 5.80 -13.52 13.45
C ALA A 195 4.91 -13.02 12.30
N GLN A 196 5.02 -13.60 11.10
CA GLN A 196 4.21 -13.21 9.95
C GLN A 196 2.70 -13.41 10.19
N THR A 197 2.30 -14.46 10.91
CA THR A 197 0.89 -14.69 11.26
C THR A 197 0.38 -13.71 12.32
N LEU A 198 1.18 -13.40 13.34
CA LEU A 198 0.84 -12.41 14.36
C LEU A 198 0.74 -11.00 13.77
N MET A 199 1.60 -10.63 12.83
CA MET A 199 1.52 -9.34 12.12
C MET A 199 0.17 -9.16 11.37
N LEU A 200 -0.46 -10.26 10.95
CA LEU A 200 -1.78 -10.23 10.28
C LEU A 200 -2.94 -10.06 11.26
N ALA A 201 -2.74 -10.23 12.57
CA ALA A 201 -3.81 -10.16 13.56
C ALA A 201 -4.49 -8.78 13.60
N GLY A 202 -3.70 -7.70 13.64
CA GLY A 202 -4.21 -6.32 13.63
C GLY A 202 -5.16 -6.04 12.45
N PRO A 203 -4.72 -6.25 11.19
CA PRO A 203 -5.58 -6.12 10.01
C PRO A 203 -6.76 -7.09 10.05
N ALA A 204 -6.56 -8.35 10.46
CA ALA A 204 -7.63 -9.35 10.51
C ALA A 204 -8.78 -8.92 11.45
N THR A 205 -8.48 -8.34 12.61
CA THR A 205 -9.54 -7.84 13.51
C THR A 205 -10.39 -6.76 12.83
N LEU A 206 -9.75 -5.81 12.12
CA LEU A 206 -10.46 -4.80 11.35
C LEU A 206 -11.26 -5.37 10.18
N TYR A 207 -10.70 -6.37 9.49
CA TYR A 207 -11.37 -7.07 8.41
C TYR A 207 -12.72 -7.64 8.86
N PHE A 208 -12.76 -8.29 10.03
CA PHE A 208 -13.99 -8.89 10.55
C PHE A 208 -14.93 -7.87 11.21
N ALA A 209 -14.38 -6.90 11.95
CA ALA A 209 -15.17 -5.96 12.75
C ALA A 209 -15.82 -4.83 11.94
N ARG A 210 -15.18 -4.34 10.86
CA ARG A 210 -15.61 -3.12 10.16
C ARG A 210 -15.87 -3.38 8.67
N ARG A 211 -17.15 -3.45 8.28
CA ARG A 211 -17.56 -3.67 6.86
C ARG A 211 -17.44 -2.43 5.96
N GLY A 212 -17.06 -1.27 6.50
CA GLY A 212 -16.98 0.02 5.79
C GLY A 212 -15.70 0.21 4.96
N TYR A 213 -14.57 -0.32 5.41
CA TYR A 213 -13.28 -0.22 4.72
C TYR A 213 -13.11 -1.37 3.73
N ARG A 214 -13.27 -1.09 2.44
CA ARG A 214 -13.26 -2.11 1.38
C ARG A 214 -12.17 -1.88 0.32
N GLU A 215 -11.52 -0.72 0.32
CA GLU A 215 -10.50 -0.38 -0.67
C GLU A 215 -9.27 -1.28 -0.45
N PRO A 216 -8.66 -1.87 -1.49
CA PRO A 216 -7.45 -2.68 -1.37
C PRO A 216 -6.28 -1.93 -0.72
N LEU A 217 -6.21 -0.62 -0.96
CA LEU A 217 -5.23 0.28 -0.36
C LEU A 217 -5.38 0.41 1.17
N ASP A 218 -6.59 0.27 1.71
CA ASP A 218 -6.81 0.24 3.16
C ASP A 218 -6.18 -1.03 3.78
N GLY A 219 -6.33 -2.17 3.10
CA GLY A 219 -5.71 -3.42 3.53
C GLY A 219 -4.18 -3.26 3.64
N LEU A 220 -3.57 -2.70 2.59
CA LEU A 220 -2.14 -2.42 2.54
C LEU A 220 -1.67 -1.55 3.72
N THR A 221 -2.38 -0.45 4.00
CA THR A 221 -1.98 0.48 5.08
C THR A 221 -2.15 -0.15 6.47
N PHE A 222 -3.21 -0.91 6.72
CA PHE A 222 -3.37 -1.62 7.99
C PHE A 222 -2.30 -2.68 8.18
N GLY A 223 -1.96 -3.42 7.11
CA GLY A 223 -0.91 -4.44 7.11
C GLY A 223 0.47 -3.87 7.42
N ALA A 224 0.86 -2.80 6.71
CA ALA A 224 2.12 -2.10 6.95
C ALA A 224 2.19 -1.54 8.39
N ALA A 225 1.12 -0.91 8.88
CA ALA A 225 1.05 -0.37 10.24
C ALA A 225 1.31 -1.45 11.30
N SER A 226 0.60 -2.57 11.21
CA SER A 226 0.72 -3.69 12.15
C SER A 226 2.12 -4.30 12.14
N ALA A 227 2.70 -4.52 10.96
CA ALA A 227 4.03 -5.09 10.83
C ALA A 227 5.15 -4.15 11.30
N LEU A 228 5.02 -2.83 11.07
CA LEU A 228 5.96 -1.84 11.59
C LEU A 228 5.89 -1.74 13.12
N GLY A 229 4.68 -1.74 13.69
CA GLY A 229 4.50 -1.78 15.14
C GLY A 229 5.10 -3.05 15.76
N PHE A 230 4.85 -4.20 15.14
CA PHE A 230 5.45 -5.47 15.55
C PHE A 230 6.97 -5.43 15.51
N SER A 231 7.55 -5.00 14.39
CA SER A 231 9.02 -4.97 14.19
C SER A 231 9.68 -4.04 15.20
N LEU A 232 9.11 -2.84 15.41
CA LEU A 232 9.57 -1.89 16.42
C LEU A 232 9.63 -2.53 17.82
N ALA A 233 8.53 -3.14 18.26
CA ALA A 233 8.45 -3.71 19.60
C ALA A 233 9.35 -4.94 19.76
N SER A 234 9.37 -5.83 18.77
CA SER A 234 10.22 -7.03 18.80
C SER A 234 11.71 -6.67 18.81
N GLU A 235 12.14 -5.73 17.98
CA GLU A 235 13.54 -5.29 17.93
C GLU A 235 13.95 -4.56 19.21
N LEU A 236 13.11 -3.66 19.73
CA LEU A 236 13.39 -2.94 20.97
C LEU A 236 13.48 -3.89 22.16
N THR A 237 12.64 -4.92 22.20
CA THR A 237 12.65 -5.95 23.24
C THR A 237 13.89 -6.83 23.13
N ALA A 238 14.22 -7.28 21.92
CA ALA A 238 15.39 -8.13 21.68
C ALA A 238 16.71 -7.42 21.98
N LEU A 239 16.76 -6.10 21.73
CA LEU A 239 17.94 -5.27 21.93
C LEU A 239 17.90 -4.50 23.25
N TRP A 240 16.93 -4.78 24.12
CA TRP A 240 16.78 -4.10 25.41
C TRP A 240 18.05 -4.13 26.28
N PRO A 241 18.77 -5.27 26.42
CA PRO A 241 20.00 -5.31 27.21
C PRO A 241 21.12 -4.41 26.67
N LEU A 242 21.14 -4.17 25.35
CA LEU A 242 22.08 -3.26 24.71
C LEU A 242 21.70 -1.80 25.01
N ILE A 243 20.41 -1.50 25.02
CA ILE A 243 19.88 -0.14 25.24
C ILE A 243 20.05 0.28 26.70
N SER A 244 19.90 -0.64 27.65
CA SER A 244 20.10 -0.39 29.09
C SER A 244 21.57 -0.45 29.52
N GLY A 245 22.48 -0.82 28.61
CA GLY A 245 23.91 -0.90 28.85
C GLY A 245 24.63 0.46 28.77
N PRO A 246 25.98 0.44 28.70
CA PRO A 246 26.78 1.65 28.55
C PRO A 246 26.45 2.44 27.28
N LEU A 247 26.40 3.77 27.40
CA LEU A 247 26.08 4.68 26.29
C LEU A 247 27.13 4.64 25.17
N VAL A 248 28.41 4.54 25.53
CA VAL A 248 29.51 4.43 24.59
C VAL A 248 29.93 2.97 24.52
N GLY A 249 29.82 2.38 23.33
CA GLY A 249 30.22 1.00 23.12
C GLY A 249 31.58 0.88 22.41
N SER A 250 32.21 -0.27 22.56
CA SER A 250 33.39 -0.67 21.78
C SER A 250 32.97 -1.44 20.52
N GLY A 251 33.62 -1.19 19.39
CA GLY A 251 33.41 -1.94 18.15
C GLY A 251 33.68 -1.10 16.91
N ASP A 252 33.78 -1.76 15.76
CA ASP A 252 33.94 -1.11 14.46
C ASP A 252 32.64 -0.37 14.07
N PRO A 253 32.69 0.97 13.83
CA PRO A 253 31.53 1.74 13.38
C PRO A 253 30.88 1.19 12.11
N VAL A 254 31.65 0.61 11.18
CA VAL A 254 31.12 0.09 9.92
C VAL A 254 30.24 -1.14 10.16
N ASP A 255 30.71 -2.06 11.01
CA ASP A 255 29.93 -3.23 11.41
C ASP A 255 28.64 -2.84 12.12
N TRP A 256 28.69 -1.82 12.97
CA TRP A 256 27.49 -1.28 13.63
C TRP A 256 26.52 -0.67 12.62
N ALA A 257 27.00 0.12 11.66
CA ALA A 257 26.15 0.68 10.62
C ALA A 257 25.45 -0.43 9.80
N LEU A 258 26.16 -1.50 9.42
CA LEU A 258 25.59 -2.64 8.70
C LEU A 258 24.56 -3.42 9.53
N ARG A 259 24.83 -3.61 10.84
CA ARG A 259 23.87 -4.26 11.76
C ARG A 259 22.60 -3.43 11.91
N LEU A 260 22.73 -2.12 12.07
CA LEU A 260 21.59 -1.20 12.19
C LEU A 260 20.79 -1.10 10.90
N LEU A 261 21.45 -1.09 9.73
CA LEU A 261 20.78 -1.15 8.44
C LEU A 261 19.92 -2.41 8.33
N ARG A 262 20.47 -3.58 8.68
CA ARG A 262 19.73 -4.83 8.65
C ARG A 262 18.58 -4.85 9.65
N LEU A 263 18.91 -4.66 10.93
CA LEU A 263 17.96 -4.85 12.03
C LEU A 263 16.91 -3.75 12.07
N GLY A 264 17.29 -2.47 11.96
CA GLY A 264 16.34 -1.36 12.09
C GLY A 264 15.56 -1.05 10.82
N ILE A 265 16.17 -1.20 9.64
CA ILE A 265 15.54 -0.78 8.38
C ILE A 265 15.07 -1.98 7.57
N LEU A 266 15.97 -2.90 7.18
CA LEU A 266 15.63 -3.97 6.25
C LEU A 266 14.62 -4.97 6.83
N VAL A 267 14.74 -5.36 8.11
CA VAL A 267 13.78 -6.25 8.77
C VAL A 267 12.39 -5.63 8.80
N SER A 268 12.27 -4.41 9.32
CA SER A 268 11.03 -3.64 9.35
C SER A 268 10.43 -3.48 7.94
N LEU A 269 11.25 -3.22 6.92
CA LEU A 269 10.81 -3.03 5.54
C LEU A 269 10.27 -4.32 4.91
N VAL A 270 10.96 -5.44 5.12
CA VAL A 270 10.53 -6.77 4.66
C VAL A 270 9.21 -7.14 5.34
N ASN A 271 9.12 -7.03 6.67
CA ASN A 271 7.92 -7.35 7.44
C ASN A 271 6.72 -6.50 7.01
N ALA A 272 6.94 -5.18 6.82
CA ALA A 272 5.92 -4.29 6.30
C ALA A 272 5.44 -4.71 4.91
N SER A 273 6.37 -5.02 4.01
CA SER A 273 6.06 -5.40 2.63
C SER A 273 5.31 -6.73 2.54
N THR A 274 5.77 -7.78 3.23
CA THR A 274 5.12 -9.10 3.20
C THR A 274 3.71 -9.05 3.78
N THR A 275 3.53 -8.34 4.89
CA THR A 275 2.22 -8.18 5.55
C THR A 275 1.29 -7.30 4.72
N ALA A 276 1.80 -6.20 4.14
CA ALA A 276 1.06 -5.35 3.21
C ALA A 276 0.57 -6.12 1.97
N LEU A 277 1.39 -7.00 1.39
CA LEU A 277 1.01 -7.83 0.24
C LEU A 277 -0.17 -8.74 0.54
N ILE A 278 -0.11 -9.47 1.66
CA ILE A 278 -1.17 -10.40 2.07
C ILE A 278 -2.47 -9.63 2.34
N THR A 279 -2.39 -8.54 3.08
CA THR A 279 -3.57 -7.74 3.44
C THR A 279 -4.19 -7.05 2.23
N ALA A 280 -3.38 -6.47 1.34
CA ALA A 280 -3.87 -5.90 0.09
C ALA A 280 -4.59 -6.95 -0.79
N SER A 281 -4.04 -8.15 -0.91
CA SER A 281 -4.64 -9.21 -1.73
C SER A 281 -5.93 -9.77 -1.13
N VAL A 282 -6.01 -9.89 0.21
CA VAL A 282 -7.24 -10.27 0.92
C VAL A 282 -8.35 -9.24 0.71
N TRP A 283 -8.03 -7.94 0.83
CA TRP A 283 -9.02 -6.88 0.59
C TRP A 283 -9.44 -6.82 -0.87
N LEU A 284 -8.50 -6.96 -1.80
CA LEU A 284 -8.79 -7.01 -3.22
C LEU A 284 -9.76 -8.15 -3.57
N ARG A 285 -9.60 -9.34 -2.95
CA ARG A 285 -10.53 -10.47 -3.12
C ARG A 285 -11.92 -10.17 -2.55
N ARG A 286 -12.01 -9.45 -1.43
CA ARG A 286 -13.29 -9.03 -0.84
C ARG A 286 -14.00 -7.97 -1.67
N TYR A 287 -13.25 -7.00 -2.20
CA TYR A 287 -13.76 -5.95 -3.08
C TYR A 287 -14.31 -6.55 -4.38
N ASP A 288 -13.56 -7.48 -4.97
CA ASP A 288 -13.86 -8.06 -6.28
C ASP A 288 -14.90 -9.17 -6.30
N ARG A 289 -15.31 -9.70 -5.13
CA ARG A 289 -16.42 -10.67 -5.00
C ARG A 289 -17.74 -10.22 -5.64
N LYS A 290 -17.83 -8.96 -6.07
CA LYS A 290 -19.00 -8.40 -6.73
C LYS A 290 -18.84 -8.15 -8.24
N ARG A 291 -17.66 -8.20 -8.87
CA ARG A 291 -17.52 -7.51 -10.19
C ARG A 291 -16.45 -7.89 -11.23
N SER A 292 -15.67 -8.98 -11.19
CA SER A 292 -14.74 -9.22 -12.32
C SER A 292 -14.40 -10.67 -12.69
N ASP A 293 -14.54 -10.94 -13.98
CA ASP A 293 -14.16 -12.13 -14.77
C ASP A 293 -12.79 -11.91 -15.44
N ARG A 294 -11.82 -11.35 -14.69
CA ARG A 294 -10.59 -10.79 -15.25
C ARG A 294 -9.38 -11.58 -14.77
N GLU A 295 -8.56 -12.02 -15.72
CA GLU A 295 -7.29 -12.71 -15.45
C GLU A 295 -6.38 -11.80 -14.65
N ARG A 296 -6.17 -12.15 -13.38
CA ARG A 296 -5.28 -11.41 -12.47
C ARG A 296 -3.90 -12.03 -12.48
N GLU A 297 -2.89 -11.26 -12.84
CA GLU A 297 -1.48 -11.62 -12.62
C GLU A 297 -1.19 -11.84 -11.12
N VAL A 298 -1.92 -11.17 -10.23
CA VAL A 298 -1.74 -11.24 -8.77
C VAL A 298 -2.89 -12.02 -8.13
N SER A 299 -2.62 -13.26 -7.76
CA SER A 299 -3.56 -14.11 -7.02
C SER A 299 -3.22 -14.14 -5.52
N LEU A 300 -4.25 -14.25 -4.67
CA LEU A 300 -4.07 -14.47 -3.23
C LEU A 300 -3.07 -15.59 -2.89
N PRO A 301 -3.15 -16.81 -3.50
CA PRO A 301 -2.18 -17.87 -3.20
C PRO A 301 -0.76 -17.48 -3.59
N ALA A 302 -0.55 -16.79 -4.72
CA ALA A 302 0.78 -16.32 -5.10
C ALA A 302 1.36 -15.35 -4.06
N THR A 303 0.55 -14.38 -3.57
CA THR A 303 1.02 -13.43 -2.54
C THR A 303 1.34 -14.11 -1.22
N LEU A 304 0.59 -15.13 -0.81
CA LEU A 304 0.86 -15.90 0.40
C LEU A 304 2.17 -16.70 0.27
N VAL A 305 2.36 -17.40 -0.86
CA VAL A 305 3.58 -18.18 -1.12
C VAL A 305 4.81 -17.26 -1.13
N VAL A 306 4.73 -16.11 -1.79
CA VAL A 306 5.85 -15.14 -1.81
C VAL A 306 6.13 -14.59 -0.42
N ALA A 307 5.10 -14.14 0.32
CA ALA A 307 5.29 -13.52 1.63
C ALA A 307 5.86 -14.50 2.66
N PHE A 308 5.26 -15.68 2.81
CA PHE A 308 5.76 -16.69 3.74
C PHE A 308 7.06 -17.34 3.27
N GLY A 309 7.21 -17.54 1.95
CA GLY A 309 8.42 -18.10 1.35
C GLY A 309 9.64 -17.21 1.56
N VAL A 310 9.50 -15.88 1.40
CA VAL A 310 10.59 -14.94 1.67
C VAL A 310 10.94 -14.88 3.15
N GLN A 311 9.95 -14.87 4.05
CA GLN A 311 10.20 -14.92 5.50
C GLN A 311 10.96 -16.18 5.92
N LEU A 312 10.54 -17.35 5.40
CA LEU A 312 11.21 -18.62 5.65
C LEU A 312 12.63 -18.64 5.09
N LEU A 313 12.80 -18.17 3.84
CA LEU A 313 14.10 -18.10 3.18
C LEU A 313 15.07 -17.21 3.96
N LEU A 314 14.63 -16.01 4.38
CA LEU A 314 15.46 -15.08 5.14
C LEU A 314 15.78 -15.61 6.55
N GLY A 315 14.84 -16.30 7.19
CA GLY A 315 15.07 -17.00 8.46
C GLY A 315 16.18 -18.05 8.33
N LEU A 316 16.07 -18.95 7.36
CA LEU A 316 17.07 -19.98 7.09
C LEU A 316 18.43 -19.39 6.70
N LEU A 317 18.46 -18.38 5.83
CA LEU A 317 19.70 -17.71 5.42
C LEU A 317 20.37 -16.95 6.56
N THR A 318 19.60 -16.46 7.55
CA THR A 318 20.17 -15.82 8.74
C THR A 318 20.95 -16.79 9.61
N ILE A 319 20.60 -18.08 9.58
CA ILE A 319 21.31 -19.14 10.29
C ILE A 319 22.47 -19.68 9.44
N ALA A 320 22.24 -19.85 8.14
CA ALA A 320 23.24 -20.43 7.23
C ALA A 320 24.40 -19.47 6.90
N LEU A 321 24.15 -18.15 6.87
CA LEU A 321 25.17 -17.16 6.52
C LEU A 321 25.81 -16.56 7.77
N THR A 322 27.11 -16.73 7.92
CA THR A 322 27.91 -16.16 9.02
C THR A 322 28.43 -14.74 8.71
N GLY A 323 28.56 -14.39 7.44
CA GLY A 323 29.09 -13.09 7.00
C GLY A 323 28.05 -11.98 7.04
N LEU A 324 28.30 -10.92 7.82
CA LEU A 324 27.41 -9.77 7.97
C LEU A 324 27.11 -9.08 6.62
N ILE A 325 28.11 -8.90 5.77
CA ILE A 325 27.96 -8.26 4.46
C ILE A 325 27.04 -9.09 3.55
N ALA A 326 27.25 -10.41 3.50
CA ALA A 326 26.40 -11.31 2.72
C ALA A 326 24.96 -11.29 3.23
N LEU A 327 24.77 -11.25 4.55
CA LEU A 327 23.46 -11.18 5.17
C LEU A 327 22.75 -9.86 4.82
N VAL A 328 23.42 -8.72 4.96
CA VAL A 328 22.87 -7.41 4.57
C VAL A 328 22.51 -7.38 3.09
N LEU A 329 23.34 -7.95 2.22
CA LEU A 329 23.08 -8.01 0.78
C LEU A 329 21.82 -8.82 0.49
N VAL A 330 21.67 -10.01 1.08
CA VAL A 330 20.47 -10.85 0.91
C VAL A 330 19.20 -10.13 1.36
N TRP A 331 19.23 -9.50 2.55
CA TRP A 331 18.10 -8.73 3.06
C TRP A 331 17.78 -7.52 2.18
N THR A 332 18.80 -6.86 1.60
CA THR A 332 18.62 -5.73 0.68
C THR A 332 17.96 -6.17 -0.62
N ILE A 333 18.43 -7.28 -1.22
CA ILE A 333 17.85 -7.84 -2.44
C ILE A 333 16.39 -8.25 -2.19
N ALA A 334 16.11 -8.91 -1.07
CA ALA A 334 14.75 -9.30 -0.70
C ALA A 334 13.84 -8.08 -0.51
N ALA A 335 14.31 -7.03 0.17
CA ALA A 335 13.56 -5.79 0.35
C ALA A 335 13.26 -5.09 -0.99
N ILE A 336 14.24 -5.01 -1.90
CA ILE A 336 14.04 -4.43 -3.24
C ILE A 336 13.02 -5.25 -4.04
N ALA A 337 13.16 -6.58 -4.08
CA ALA A 337 12.26 -7.47 -4.80
C ALA A 337 10.81 -7.38 -4.26
N LEU A 338 10.65 -7.38 -2.93
CA LEU A 338 9.35 -7.22 -2.29
C LEU A 338 8.74 -5.84 -2.59
N MET A 339 9.52 -4.76 -2.58
CA MET A 339 9.03 -3.43 -2.92
C MET A 339 8.52 -3.34 -4.35
N LEU A 340 9.27 -3.89 -5.31
CA LEU A 340 8.83 -3.96 -6.70
C LEU A 340 7.54 -4.78 -6.84
N TYR A 341 7.42 -5.88 -6.08
CA TYR A 341 6.22 -6.71 -6.09
C TYR A 341 5.02 -5.99 -5.45
N VAL A 342 5.19 -5.34 -4.29
CA VAL A 342 4.17 -4.49 -3.65
C VAL A 342 3.66 -3.44 -4.64
N ARG A 343 4.58 -2.81 -5.38
CA ARG A 343 4.24 -1.81 -6.40
C ARG A 343 3.39 -2.40 -7.53
N GLN A 344 3.73 -3.59 -8.03
CA GLN A 344 2.92 -4.30 -9.01
C GLN A 344 1.53 -4.63 -8.45
N VAL A 345 1.43 -5.10 -7.20
CA VAL A 345 0.14 -5.42 -6.55
C VAL A 345 -0.72 -4.16 -6.40
N ILE A 346 -0.15 -3.04 -5.94
CA ILE A 346 -0.87 -1.76 -5.85
C ILE A 346 -1.37 -1.31 -7.22
N HIS A 347 -0.52 -1.44 -8.25
CA HIS A 347 -0.88 -1.07 -9.61
C HIS A 347 -2.10 -1.84 -10.11
N GLN A 348 -2.06 -3.17 -10.00
CA GLN A 348 -3.14 -4.05 -10.42
C GLN A 348 -4.40 -3.85 -9.57
N ALA A 349 -4.24 -3.63 -8.27
CA ALA A 349 -5.36 -3.38 -7.36
C ALA A 349 -6.10 -2.09 -7.73
N LEU A 350 -5.38 -1.02 -8.07
CA LEU A 350 -5.97 0.24 -8.52
C LEU A 350 -6.66 0.12 -9.87
N LEU A 351 -6.10 -0.63 -10.83
CA LEU A 351 -6.74 -0.87 -12.12
C LEU A 351 -8.02 -1.73 -11.98
N ALA A 352 -8.06 -2.64 -11.01
CA ALA A 352 -9.22 -3.49 -10.76
C ALA A 352 -10.45 -2.74 -10.22
N GLU A 353 -10.29 -1.55 -9.65
CA GLU A 353 -11.41 -0.72 -9.17
C GLU A 353 -12.23 -0.07 -10.31
N GLY A 354 -11.77 -0.17 -11.57
CA GLY A 354 -12.28 0.62 -12.70
C GLY A 354 -13.34 -0.01 -13.62
N PRO A 355 -14.57 -0.34 -13.15
CA PRO A 355 -15.69 -0.41 -14.10
C PRO A 355 -17.03 0.21 -13.67
N ALA A 356 -17.11 1.22 -12.80
CA ALA A 356 -18.43 1.61 -12.25
C ALA A 356 -18.70 3.07 -11.87
N HIS A 357 -18.22 4.07 -12.60
CA HIS A 357 -18.56 5.47 -12.29
C HIS A 357 -18.94 6.29 -13.51
N GLU A 358 -20.01 7.05 -13.36
CA GLU A 358 -20.45 8.14 -14.23
C GLU A 358 -19.48 9.32 -14.18
N ILE A 359 -19.48 10.11 -15.27
CA ILE A 359 -18.71 11.34 -15.41
C ILE A 359 -19.23 12.36 -14.38
N GLY A 360 -18.43 12.70 -13.38
CA GLY A 360 -18.78 13.71 -12.39
C GLY A 360 -18.34 15.13 -12.80
N PRO A 361 -18.61 16.15 -11.95
CA PRO A 361 -18.23 17.54 -12.22
C PRO A 361 -16.72 17.71 -12.35
N ASP A 362 -16.30 18.77 -13.02
CA ASP A 362 -14.88 19.10 -13.14
C ASP A 362 -14.27 19.42 -11.78
N SER A 363 -13.10 18.83 -11.51
CA SER A 363 -12.33 19.15 -10.31
C SER A 363 -10.84 19.10 -10.59
N GLN A 364 -10.08 19.79 -9.75
CA GLN A 364 -8.65 19.74 -9.82
C GLN A 364 -8.13 18.33 -9.51
N CYS A 365 -7.24 17.81 -10.35
CA CYS A 365 -6.50 16.60 -10.03
C CYS A 365 -5.47 16.88 -8.92
N PRO A 366 -5.40 16.09 -7.83
CA PRO A 366 -4.41 16.28 -6.79
C PRO A 366 -2.98 16.01 -7.26
N GLU A 367 -2.83 15.28 -8.38
CA GLU A 367 -1.53 14.86 -8.90
C GLU A 367 -1.00 15.82 -9.98
N CYS A 368 -1.78 16.08 -11.05
CA CYS A 368 -1.35 16.98 -12.12
C CYS A 368 -1.88 18.42 -12.00
N HIS A 369 -2.71 18.71 -10.99
CA HIS A 369 -3.32 20.02 -10.73
C HIS A 369 -4.14 20.63 -11.88
N ARG A 370 -4.41 19.85 -12.93
CA ARG A 370 -5.28 20.23 -14.04
C ARG A 370 -6.74 20.01 -13.65
N ILE A 371 -7.60 20.92 -14.08
CA ILE A 371 -9.05 20.79 -13.95
C ILE A 371 -9.50 19.77 -15.00
N VAL A 372 -10.08 18.66 -14.55
CA VAL A 372 -10.56 17.57 -15.40
C VAL A 372 -11.88 17.03 -14.87
N PRO A 373 -12.71 16.40 -15.72
CA PRO A 373 -13.93 15.72 -15.27
C PRO A 373 -13.60 14.68 -14.20
N THR A 374 -14.41 14.64 -13.14
CA THR A 374 -14.18 13.64 -12.08
C THR A 374 -14.54 12.26 -12.58
N MET A 375 -13.51 11.42 -12.68
CA MET A 375 -13.60 10.01 -13.01
C MET A 375 -12.69 9.19 -12.09
N GLN A 376 -12.72 7.86 -12.21
CA GLN A 376 -11.87 6.97 -11.41
C GLN A 376 -10.38 7.21 -11.68
N PHE A 377 -10.03 7.50 -12.93
CA PHE A 377 -8.70 7.91 -13.32
C PHE A 377 -8.74 9.33 -13.87
N CYS A 378 -7.68 10.11 -13.65
CA CYS A 378 -7.52 11.40 -14.32
C CYS A 378 -7.40 11.16 -15.85
N PRO A 379 -8.26 11.76 -16.70
CA PRO A 379 -8.13 11.60 -18.15
C PRO A 379 -6.81 12.13 -18.73
N HIS A 380 -6.16 13.07 -18.04
CA HIS A 380 -4.90 13.66 -18.48
C HIS A 380 -3.67 12.92 -17.99
N CYS A 381 -3.47 12.78 -16.68
CA CYS A 381 -2.26 12.10 -16.16
C CYS A 381 -2.46 10.61 -15.89
N GLY A 382 -3.69 10.08 -15.86
CA GLY A 382 -3.94 8.66 -15.59
C GLY A 382 -3.87 8.27 -14.11
N ALA A 383 -3.68 9.21 -13.16
CA ALA A 383 -3.65 8.92 -11.73
C ALA A 383 -5.00 8.40 -11.24
N ALA A 384 -4.99 7.30 -10.48
CA ALA A 384 -6.17 6.74 -9.84
C ALA A 384 -6.63 7.66 -8.69
N ARG A 385 -7.89 8.08 -8.71
CA ARG A 385 -8.48 8.92 -7.65
C ARG A 385 -8.61 8.17 -6.32
N ALA A 386 -8.64 6.84 -6.33
CA ALA A 386 -8.56 6.03 -5.12
C ALA A 386 -7.21 6.17 -4.40
N ALA A 387 -6.12 6.40 -5.15
CA ALA A 387 -4.82 6.70 -4.56
C ALA A 387 -4.74 8.15 -4.01
N ALA A 388 -5.67 9.03 -4.35
CA ALA A 388 -5.68 10.37 -3.78
C ALA A 388 -6.19 10.36 -2.31
N PRO A 389 -5.69 11.30 -1.47
CA PRO A 389 -6.23 11.50 -0.12
C PRO A 389 -7.75 11.66 -0.15
N ARG A 390 -8.46 10.98 0.75
CA ARG A 390 -9.93 10.99 0.80
C ARG A 390 -10.53 12.39 0.92
N SER A 391 -9.85 13.31 1.60
CA SER A 391 -10.27 14.72 1.73
C SER A 391 -10.33 15.47 0.40
N THR A 392 -9.48 15.08 -0.57
CA THR A 392 -9.44 15.66 -1.92
C THR A 392 -10.39 14.97 -2.89
N ARG A 393 -10.95 13.81 -2.51
CA ARG A 393 -12.00 13.14 -3.29
C ARG A 393 -13.29 13.92 -3.06
N ILE A 394 -13.89 14.46 -4.12
CA ILE A 394 -15.22 15.06 -4.02
C ILE A 394 -16.17 14.00 -3.48
N ARG A 395 -16.70 14.24 -2.27
CA ARG A 395 -17.72 13.40 -1.65
C ARG A 395 -18.95 13.46 -2.55
N LYS A 396 -19.26 12.38 -3.27
CA LYS A 396 -20.54 12.29 -3.96
C LYS A 396 -21.63 12.49 -2.90
N ALA A 397 -22.57 13.38 -3.18
CA ALA A 397 -23.83 13.40 -2.46
C ALA A 397 -24.38 11.97 -2.49
N ALA A 398 -24.63 11.40 -1.31
CA ALA A 398 -25.24 10.10 -1.20
C ALA A 398 -26.59 10.15 -1.93
N SER A 399 -26.73 9.36 -2.99
CA SER A 399 -28.03 8.98 -3.54
C SER A 399 -28.50 7.71 -2.88
#